data_AF-A0A9Q9HIK3-F1
#
_entry.id   AF-A0A9Q9HIK3-F1
#
_cell.length_a   1.000
_cell.length_b   1.000
_cell.length_c   1.000
_cell.angle_alpha   90.00
_cell.angle_beta   90.00
_cell.angle_gamma   90.00
#
_symmetry.space_group_name_H-M   'P 1'
#
loop_
_entity.id
_entity.type
_entity.pdbx_description
1 polymer ?
#
loop_
_entity_poly.entity_id
_entity_poly.type
_entity_poly.pdbx_seq_one_letter_code
_entity_poly.pdbx_strand_id
1 'polypeptide(L)'
;MEVRLNDRERTEIERRARAGGVTLSRLVRHAALSVKLPARRANIDAEAVAALNRIGCNLNQIARAGNISKSLSAADLRKLSILRSAIADAVNAIQGAEK
;
A
#
# COMPACT_ATOMS: atom_id res chain seq x y z
N MET A 1 -22.65 26.69 -15.25
CA MET A 1 -21.99 26.37 -16.54
C MET A 1 -22.30 24.91 -16.84
N GLU A 2 -22.87 24.63 -18.01
CA GLU A 2 -23.25 23.28 -18.43
C GLU A 2 -22.28 22.82 -19.53
N VAL A 3 -21.68 21.65 -19.37
CA VAL A 3 -20.75 21.08 -20.35
C VAL A 3 -21.49 19.98 -21.10
N ARG A 4 -21.70 20.16 -22.40
CA ARG A 4 -22.31 19.15 -23.26
C ARG A 4 -21.26 18.11 -23.64
N LEU A 5 -21.61 16.85 -23.49
CA LEU A 5 -20.76 15.70 -23.79
C LEU A 5 -21.53 14.76 -24.71
N ASN A 6 -20.83 14.16 -25.67
CA ASN A 6 -21.33 12.98 -26.36
C ASN A 6 -21.11 11.71 -25.51
N ASP A 7 -21.72 10.59 -25.91
CA ASP A 7 -21.67 9.34 -25.15
C ASP A 7 -20.25 8.80 -24.95
N ARG A 8 -19.38 8.99 -25.96
CA ARG A 8 -17.97 8.55 -25.90
C ARG A 8 -17.19 9.37 -24.88
N GLU A 9 -17.36 10.69 -24.90
CA GLU A 9 -16.72 11.60 -23.95
C GLU A 9 -17.20 11.32 -22.52
N ARG A 10 -18.51 11.13 -22.32
CA ARG A 10 -19.07 10.78 -21.03
C ARG A 10 -18.45 9.48 -20.49
N THR A 11 -18.39 8.45 -21.32
CA THR A 11 -17.81 7.15 -20.95
C THR A 11 -16.35 7.25 -20.57
N GLU A 12 -15.56 8.02 -21.33
CA GLU A 12 -14.13 8.18 -21.09
C GLU A 12 -13.84 8.99 -19.81
N ILE A 13 -14.59 10.07 -19.58
CA ILE A 13 -14.45 10.88 -18.35
C ILE A 13 -14.84 10.06 -17.12
N GLU A 14 -15.91 9.28 -17.20
CA GLU A 14 -16.28 8.35 -16.13
C GLU A 14 -15.21 7.28 -15.89
N ARG A 15 -14.64 6.70 -16.95
CA ARG A 15 -13.56 5.72 -16.83
C ARG A 15 -12.35 6.32 -16.13
N ARG A 16 -11.93 7.53 -16.51
CA ARG A 16 -10.82 8.27 -15.88
C ARG A 16 -11.11 8.60 -14.43
N ALA A 17 -12.35 9.01 -14.12
CA ALA A 17 -12.77 9.31 -12.75
C ALA A 17 -12.70 8.05 -11.86
N ARG A 18 -13.22 6.92 -12.36
CA ARG A 18 -13.14 5.61 -11.70
C ARG A 18 -11.71 5.14 -11.49
N ALA A 19 -10.86 5.24 -12.51
CA ALA A 19 -9.45 4.88 -12.41
C ALA A 19 -8.72 5.73 -11.34
N GLY A 20 -8.96 7.05 -11.36
CA GLY A 20 -8.40 7.99 -10.39
C GLY A 20 -9.02 7.96 -9.00
N GLY A 21 -10.11 7.20 -8.78
CA GLY A 21 -10.79 7.16 -7.47
C GLY A 21 -11.42 8.49 -7.07
N VAL A 22 -11.80 9.32 -8.04
CA VAL A 22 -12.41 10.64 -7.80
C VAL A 22 -13.80 10.73 -8.40
N THR A 23 -14.61 11.67 -7.94
CA THR A 23 -15.90 11.96 -8.57
C THR A 23 -15.71 12.65 -9.93
N LEU A 24 -16.69 12.49 -10.81
CA LEU A 24 -16.70 13.12 -12.14
C LEU A 24 -16.52 14.65 -12.04
N SER A 25 -17.26 15.30 -11.15
CA SER A 25 -17.18 16.75 -10.93
C SER A 25 -15.80 17.20 -10.46
N ARG A 26 -15.12 16.39 -9.64
CA ARG A 26 -13.76 16.68 -9.18
C ARG A 26 -12.76 16.54 -10.32
N LEU A 27 -12.87 15.49 -11.13
CA LEU A 27 -12.04 15.31 -12.32
C LEU A 27 -12.16 16.50 -13.29
N VAL A 28 -13.39 16.88 -13.62
CA VAL A 28 -13.67 18.00 -14.54
C VAL A 28 -13.14 19.33 -13.99
N ARG A 29 -13.34 19.58 -12.69
CA ARG A 29 -12.82 20.80 -12.03
C ARG A 29 -11.30 20.88 -12.10
N HIS A 30 -10.60 19.79 -11.81
CA HIS A 30 -9.14 19.75 -11.89
C HIS A 30 -8.63 19.95 -13.32
N ALA A 31 -9.26 19.29 -14.30
CA ALA A 31 -8.92 19.45 -15.71
C ALA A 31 -9.14 20.90 -16.19
N ALA A 32 -10.28 21.51 -15.84
CA ALA A 32 -10.60 22.89 -16.22
C ALA A 32 -9.65 23.92 -15.59
N LEU A 33 -9.17 23.66 -14.37
CA LEU A 33 -8.24 24.55 -13.66
C LEU A 33 -6.76 24.24 -13.94
N SER A 34 -6.46 23.26 -14.81
CA SER A 34 -5.10 22.77 -15.07
C SER A 34 -4.33 22.36 -13.79
N VAL A 35 -5.05 21.96 -12.75
CA VAL A 35 -4.47 21.48 -11.49
C VAL A 35 -4.33 19.97 -11.59
N LYS A 36 -3.11 19.44 -11.38
CA LYS A 36 -2.88 17.99 -11.35
C LYS A 36 -3.86 17.31 -10.40
N LEU A 37 -4.48 16.22 -10.87
CA LEU A 37 -5.26 15.35 -10.02
C LEU A 37 -4.30 14.74 -9.00
N PRO A 38 -4.57 14.79 -7.68
CA PRO A 38 -3.74 14.05 -6.74
C PRO A 38 -3.77 12.58 -7.13
N ALA A 39 -2.58 11.97 -7.22
CA ALA A 39 -2.47 10.56 -7.52
C ALA A 39 -3.35 9.78 -6.55
N ARG A 40 -4.12 8.83 -7.08
CA ARG A 40 -4.79 7.84 -6.25
C ARG A 40 -3.69 7.24 -5.40
N ARG A 41 -3.73 7.45 -4.08
CA ARG A 41 -2.97 6.61 -3.16
C ARG A 41 -3.41 5.20 -3.54
N ALA A 42 -2.51 4.40 -4.10
CA ALA A 42 -2.77 2.99 -4.27
C ALA A 42 -3.32 2.54 -2.92
N ASN A 43 -4.43 1.80 -2.91
CA ASN A 43 -5.04 1.32 -1.67
C ASN A 43 -4.03 0.35 -1.03
N ILE A 44 -3.00 0.88 -0.39
CA ILE A 44 -2.21 0.18 0.59
C ILE A 44 -3.17 0.09 1.74
N ASP A 45 -3.73 -1.09 1.86
CA ASP A 45 -4.61 -1.41 2.96
C ASP A 45 -3.78 -1.25 4.24
N ALA A 46 -4.03 -0.15 4.96
CA ALA A 46 -3.36 0.13 6.22
C ALA A 46 -3.54 -1.04 7.20
N GLU A 47 -4.62 -1.82 7.04
CA GLU A 47 -4.87 -3.06 7.75
C GLU A 47 -3.87 -4.16 7.37
N ALA A 48 -3.55 -4.30 6.07
CA ALA A 48 -2.54 -5.25 5.61
C ALA A 48 -1.14 -4.90 6.14
N VAL A 49 -0.78 -3.61 6.16
CA VAL A 49 0.49 -3.15 6.76
C VAL A 49 0.51 -3.41 8.26
N ALA A 50 -0.59 -3.13 8.97
CA ALA A 50 -0.71 -3.39 10.40
C ALA A 50 -0.67 -4.89 10.72
N ALA A 51 -1.27 -5.74 9.89
CA ALA A 51 -1.19 -7.19 10.01
C ALA A 51 0.24 -7.70 9.86
N LEU A 52 0.96 -7.20 8.86
CA LEU A 52 2.35 -7.59 8.60
C LEU A 52 3.29 -7.15 9.74
N ASN A 53 3.07 -5.96 10.30
CA ASN A 53 3.80 -5.48 11.49
C ASN A 53 3.58 -6.38 12.71
N ARG A 54 2.34 -6.84 12.96
CA ARG A 54 2.04 -7.78 14.05
C ARG A 54 2.79 -9.10 13.89
N ILE A 55 2.83 -9.64 12.66
CA ILE A 55 3.58 -10.87 12.35
C ILE A 55 5.08 -10.68 12.66
N GLY A 56 5.68 -9.57 12.22
CA GLY A 56 7.07 -9.26 12.49
C GLY A 56 7.42 -9.15 13.98
N CYS A 57 6.55 -8.51 14.77
CA CYS A 57 6.71 -8.42 16.22
C CYS A 57 6.67 -9.79 16.91
N ASN A 58 5.72 -10.65 16.56
CA ASN A 58 5.58 -11.99 17.14
C ASN A 58 6.81 -12.85 16.84
N LEU A 59 7.33 -12.80 15.61
CA LEU A 59 8.56 -13.50 15.22
C LEU A 59 9.77 -13.04 16.04
N ASN A 60 9.89 -11.73 16.27
CA ASN A 60 10.98 -11.18 17.08
C ASN A 60 10.90 -11.65 18.54
N GLN A 61 9.68 -11.78 19.09
CA GLN A 61 9.48 -12.31 20.44
C GLN A 61 9.87 -13.79 20.52
N ILE A 62 9.50 -14.62 19.54
CA ILE A 62 9.89 -16.03 19.48
C ILE A 62 11.41 -16.17 19.41
N ALA A 63 12.06 -15.39 18.55
CA ALA A 63 13.52 -15.37 18.45
C ALA A 63 14.18 -14.97 19.78
N ARG A 64 13.63 -13.94 20.47
CA ARG A 64 14.15 -13.49 21.76
C ARG A 64 13.94 -14.52 22.87
N ALA A 65 12.77 -15.15 22.93
CA ALA A 65 12.45 -16.20 23.89
C ALA A 65 13.39 -17.42 23.71
N GLY A 66 13.62 -17.84 22.47
CA GLY A 66 14.52 -18.95 22.18
C GLY A 66 16.01 -18.63 22.40
N ASN A 67 16.42 -17.37 22.19
CA ASN A 67 17.74 -16.89 22.60
C ASN A 67 17.95 -17.00 24.12
N ILE A 68 16.91 -16.68 24.91
CA ILE A 68 16.96 -16.71 26.38
C ILE A 68 16.95 -18.16 26.90
N SER A 69 16.08 -19.00 26.37
CA SER A 69 15.95 -20.40 26.82
C SER A 69 17.10 -21.30 26.38
N LYS A 70 17.96 -20.82 25.45
CA LYS A 70 18.99 -21.61 24.74
C LYS A 70 18.46 -22.89 24.09
N SER A 71 17.14 -22.99 23.92
CA SER A 71 16.47 -24.16 23.35
C SER A 71 16.35 -24.08 21.83
N LEU A 72 16.58 -22.90 21.24
CA LEU A 72 16.68 -22.74 19.79
C LEU A 72 18.14 -22.86 19.38
N SER A 73 18.39 -23.65 18.33
CA SER A 73 19.73 -23.74 17.75
C SER A 73 20.09 -22.42 17.06
N ALA A 74 21.38 -22.14 16.92
CA ALA A 74 21.87 -21.02 16.13
C ALA A 74 21.37 -21.05 14.67
N ALA A 75 21.02 -22.23 14.14
CA ALA A 75 20.44 -22.36 12.80
C ALA A 75 18.99 -21.86 12.73
N ASP A 76 18.18 -22.11 13.78
CA ASP A 76 16.78 -21.69 13.83
C ASP A 76 16.66 -20.16 13.98
N LEU A 77 17.56 -19.57 14.78
CA LEU A 77 17.68 -18.13 14.94
C LEU A 77 18.06 -17.43 13.63
N ARG A 78 18.94 -18.03 12.83
CA ARG A 78 19.29 -17.53 11.49
C ARG A 78 18.09 -17.56 10.54
N LYS A 79 17.32 -18.65 10.52
CA LYS A 79 16.10 -18.76 9.69
C LYS A 79 15.07 -17.70 10.07
N LEU A 80 14.85 -17.48 11.36
CA LEU A 80 13.95 -16.43 11.87
C LEU A 80 14.41 -15.02 11.48
N SER A 81 15.71 -14.75 11.55
CA SER A 81 16.28 -13.46 11.14
C SER A 81 16.09 -13.19 9.65
N ILE A 82 16.29 -14.21 8.80
CA ILE A 82 16.08 -14.11 7.34
C ILE A 82 14.60 -13.82 7.05
N LEU A 83 13.69 -14.58 7.68
CA LEU A 83 12.26 -14.38 7.50
C LEU A 83 11.81 -12.97 7.93
N ARG A 84 12.32 -12.48 9.07
CA ARG A 84 12.06 -11.11 9.53
C ARG A 84 12.53 -10.08 8.50
N SER A 85 13.73 -10.25 7.95
CA SER A 85 14.28 -9.32 6.95
C SER A 85 13.41 -9.29 5.69
N ALA A 86 13.05 -10.46 5.15
CA ALA A 86 12.21 -10.56 3.96
C ALA A 86 10.82 -9.91 4.15
N ILE A 87 10.23 -10.03 5.35
CA ILE A 87 8.98 -9.36 5.70
C ILE A 87 9.19 -7.84 5.75
N ALA A 88 10.27 -7.36 6.38
CA ALA A 88 10.58 -5.94 6.44
C ALA A 88 10.82 -5.35 5.05
N ASP A 89 11.50 -6.07 4.17
CA ASP A 89 11.74 -5.67 2.79
C ASP A 89 10.44 -5.62 1.98
N ALA A 90 9.53 -6.58 2.18
CA ALA A 90 8.19 -6.54 1.57
C ALA A 90 7.36 -5.35 2.07
N VAL A 91 7.41 -5.02 3.37
CA VAL A 91 6.76 -3.81 3.94
C VAL A 91 7.33 -2.56 3.28
N ASN A 92 8.67 -2.45 3.22
CA ASN A 92 9.34 -1.29 2.65
C ASN A 92 9.10 -1.16 1.14
N ALA A 93 8.96 -2.27 0.41
CA ALA A 93 8.60 -2.25 -1.00
C ALA A 93 7.16 -1.75 -1.21
N ILE A 94 6.23 -2.16 -0.33
CA ILE A 94 4.84 -1.66 -0.33
C ILE A 94 4.83 -0.15 -0.02
N GLN A 95 5.58 0.31 0.97
CA GLN A 95 5.67 1.73 1.35
C GLN A 95 6.50 2.59 0.37
N GLY A 96 7.54 2.02 -0.23
CA GLY A 96 8.46 2.71 -1.16
C GLY A 96 7.87 2.90 -2.55
N ALA A 97 6.91 2.05 -2.94
CA ALA A 97 6.06 2.28 -4.11
C ALA A 97 5.15 3.53 -3.98
N GLU A 98 5.12 4.20 -2.82
CA GLU A 98 4.39 5.46 -2.58
C GLU A 98 5.20 6.74 -2.91
N LYS A 99 6.47 6.66 -3.35
CA LYS A 99 7.27 7.83 -3.74
C LYS A 99 7.28 8.10 -5.25
#